data_AF-A0A2M7D8W6-F1
#
_entry.id   AF-A0A2M7D8W6-F1
#
_cell.length_a   1.000
_cell.length_b   1.000
_cell.length_c   1.000
_cell.angle_alpha   90.00
_cell.angle_beta   90.00
_cell.angle_gamma   90.00
#
_symmetry.space_group_name_H-M   'P 1'
#
loop_
_entity.id
_entity.type
_entity.pdbx_description
1 polymer ?
#
loop_
_entity_poly.entity_id
_entity_poly.type
_entity_poly.pdbx_seq_one_letter_code
_entity_poly.pdbx_strand_id
1 'polypeptide(L)'
;NLQDYLSCMGSSVGIAHGIKKAGGQKIISFVGDSSFFHAGIPALINTVFNKSNPLIIILENQTTAMTGHQPHPGAPVEPNGIKIEEIVKACGVKNVRTIDQINQEEFVKTVKEFLAKEEVSVIIARRPCIFVAKK
;
A
#
# COMPACT_ATOMS: atom_id res chain seq x y z
N ASN A 1 -9.94 5.64 18.17
CA ASN A 1 -9.96 5.94 16.72
C ASN A 1 -8.88 5.13 16.04
N LEU A 2 -9.19 4.48 14.91
CA LEU A 2 -8.25 3.64 14.15
C LEU A 2 -7.38 4.45 13.16
N GLN A 3 -7.87 5.60 12.73
CA GLN A 3 -7.20 6.51 11.79
C GLN A 3 -7.16 7.92 12.38
N ASP A 4 -6.00 8.54 12.35
CA ASP A 4 -5.80 9.91 12.85
C ASP A 4 -6.01 10.97 11.76
N TYR A 5 -5.86 10.58 10.49
CA TYR A 5 -5.93 11.50 9.35
C TYR A 5 -6.42 10.80 8.07
N LEU A 6 -7.22 11.51 7.28
CA LEU A 6 -7.70 11.13 5.94
C LEU A 6 -7.79 12.39 5.09
N SER A 7 -7.36 12.33 3.83
CA SER A 7 -7.39 13.48 2.91
C SER A 7 -7.86 13.07 1.52
N CYS A 8 -7.05 13.24 0.49
CA CYS A 8 -7.41 12.92 -0.90
C CYS A 8 -6.83 11.59 -1.38
N MET A 9 -7.36 11.10 -2.51
CA MET A 9 -6.97 9.83 -3.13
C MET A 9 -5.46 9.75 -3.37
N GLY A 10 -4.83 8.68 -2.87
CA GLY A 10 -3.40 8.40 -3.07
C GLY A 10 -2.42 9.33 -2.34
N SER A 11 -2.89 10.30 -1.55
CA SER A 11 -2.03 11.20 -0.77
C SER A 11 -1.35 10.55 0.43
N SER A 12 -1.83 9.40 0.89
CA SER A 12 -1.42 8.78 2.16
C SER A 12 0.07 8.46 2.24
N VAL A 13 0.71 8.06 1.14
CA VAL A 13 2.16 7.78 1.11
C VAL A 13 2.97 9.07 1.23
N GLY A 14 2.59 10.11 0.46
CA GLY A 14 3.28 11.40 0.49
C GLY A 14 3.13 12.11 1.84
N ILE A 15 1.95 12.03 2.44
CA ILE A 15 1.69 12.59 3.77
C ILE A 15 2.48 11.83 4.84
N ALA A 16 2.55 10.50 4.78
CA ALA A 16 3.39 9.73 5.70
C ALA A 16 4.88 10.13 5.62
N HIS A 17 5.38 10.38 4.41
CA HIS A 17 6.71 10.94 4.21
C HIS A 17 6.88 12.33 4.84
N GLY A 18 5.91 13.23 4.60
CA GLY A 18 5.91 14.58 5.17
C GLY A 18 5.90 14.57 6.71
N ILE A 19 5.03 13.77 7.33
CA ILE A 19 4.97 13.61 8.79
C ILE A 19 6.30 13.07 9.34
N LYS A 20 6.91 12.08 8.66
CA LYS A 20 8.22 11.57 9.06
C LYS A 20 9.31 12.65 9.01
N LYS A 21 9.30 13.51 7.98
CA LYS A 21 10.29 14.58 7.82
C LYS A 21 10.07 15.72 8.81
N ALA A 22 8.82 16.10 9.08
CA ALA A 22 8.49 17.20 9.96
C ALA A 22 8.60 16.83 11.45
N GLY A 23 8.16 15.63 11.83
CA GLY A 23 8.02 15.23 13.23
C GLY A 23 8.82 14.00 13.66
N GLY A 24 9.56 13.34 12.75
CA GLY A 24 10.37 12.16 13.07
C GLY A 24 9.59 10.87 13.39
N GLN A 25 8.26 10.95 13.49
CA GLN A 25 7.38 9.86 13.89
C GLN A 25 7.41 8.68 12.91
N LYS A 26 7.25 7.45 13.43
CA LYS A 26 7.05 6.25 12.63
C LYS A 26 5.56 6.15 12.26
N ILE A 27 5.27 6.07 10.96
CA ILE A 27 3.90 6.15 10.45
C ILE A 27 3.49 4.84 9.77
N ILE A 28 2.25 4.41 10.01
CA ILE A 28 1.57 3.41 9.21
C ILE A 28 0.66 4.15 8.23
N SER A 29 0.77 3.84 6.95
CA SER A 29 -0.02 4.45 5.88
C SER A 29 -0.83 3.38 5.15
N PHE A 30 -2.11 3.65 4.90
CA PHE A 30 -2.98 2.76 4.13
C PHE A 30 -3.26 3.37 2.76
N VAL A 31 -3.27 2.55 1.72
CA VAL A 31 -3.63 2.97 0.36
C VAL A 31 -4.31 1.81 -0.38
N GLY A 32 -5.37 2.09 -1.14
CA GLY A 32 -5.95 1.09 -2.04
C GLY A 32 -5.09 0.90 -3.29
N ASP A 33 -5.11 -0.27 -3.91
CA ASP A 33 -4.43 -0.56 -5.18
C ASP A 33 -4.68 0.48 -6.28
N SER A 34 -5.94 0.83 -6.58
CA SER A 34 -6.28 1.86 -7.58
C SER A 34 -5.67 3.22 -7.26
N SER A 35 -5.68 3.60 -5.98
CA SER A 35 -5.08 4.85 -5.49
C SER A 35 -3.56 4.80 -5.52
N PHE A 36 -2.98 3.62 -5.31
CA PHE A 36 -1.54 3.40 -5.44
C PHE A 36 -1.09 3.61 -6.89
N PHE A 37 -1.81 3.02 -7.86
CA PHE A 37 -1.54 3.26 -9.29
C PHE A 37 -1.76 4.73 -9.69
N HIS A 38 -2.80 5.38 -9.15
CA HIS A 38 -3.14 6.76 -9.52
C HIS A 38 -2.11 7.79 -9.03
N ALA A 39 -1.69 7.72 -7.76
CA ALA A 39 -0.80 8.73 -7.17
C ALA A 39 0.19 8.18 -6.12
N GLY A 40 0.08 6.92 -5.72
CA GLY A 40 0.96 6.33 -4.71
C GLY A 40 2.38 6.05 -5.22
N ILE A 41 2.56 5.71 -6.50
CA ILE A 41 3.87 5.35 -7.07
C ILE A 41 4.88 6.51 -7.01
N PRO A 42 4.58 7.73 -7.51
CA PRO A 42 5.52 8.86 -7.40
C PRO A 42 5.87 9.19 -5.95
N ALA A 43 4.88 9.11 -5.05
CA ALA A 43 5.09 9.35 -3.62
C ALA A 43 5.99 8.29 -2.98
N LEU A 44 5.87 7.01 -3.38
CA LEU A 44 6.74 5.93 -2.91
C LEU A 44 8.19 6.16 -3.34
N ILE A 45 8.42 6.50 -4.61
CA ILE A 45 9.76 6.80 -5.14
C ILE A 45 10.41 7.92 -4.33
N ASN A 46 9.68 9.02 -4.10
CA ASN A 46 10.17 10.14 -3.31
C ASN A 46 10.47 9.73 -1.85
N THR A 47 9.63 8.88 -1.25
CA THR A 47 9.80 8.37 0.11
C THR A 47 11.08 7.54 0.25
N VAL A 48 11.33 6.65 -0.72
CA VAL A 48 12.54 5.81 -0.77
C VAL A 48 13.79 6.67 -0.99
N PHE A 49 13.76 7.57 -1.98
CA PHE A 49 14.87 8.48 -2.28
C PHE A 49 15.30 9.30 -1.06
N ASN A 50 14.33 9.82 -0.30
CA ASN A 50 14.59 10.64 0.87
C ASN A 50 14.86 9.84 2.16
N LYS A 51 15.01 8.51 2.07
CA LYS A 51 15.31 7.60 3.18
C LYS A 51 14.36 7.74 4.37
N SER A 52 13.07 7.92 4.09
CA SER A 52 12.05 7.81 5.13
C SER A 52 11.75 6.35 5.43
N ASN A 53 10.99 6.08 6.50
CA ASN A 53 10.73 4.72 6.95
C ASN A 53 9.27 4.43 7.34
N PRO A 54 8.25 4.88 6.59
CA PRO A 54 6.88 4.47 6.87
C PRO A 54 6.69 2.96 6.63
N LEU A 55 5.73 2.38 7.34
CA LEU A 55 5.10 1.12 6.95
C LEU A 55 3.89 1.46 6.07
N ILE A 56 3.92 1.04 4.81
CA ILE A 56 2.83 1.25 3.87
C ILE A 56 2.07 -0.07 3.71
N ILE A 57 0.75 -0.03 3.84
CA ILE A 57 -0.13 -1.18 3.67
C ILE A 57 -1.00 -0.89 2.45
N ILE A 58 -0.76 -1.64 1.37
CA ILE A 58 -1.50 -1.57 0.13
C ILE A 58 -2.64 -2.59 0.20
N LEU A 59 -3.88 -2.11 0.14
CA LEU A 59 -5.08 -2.93 0.10
C LEU A 59 -5.40 -3.27 -1.35
N GLU A 60 -5.00 -4.48 -1.77
CA GLU A 60 -5.14 -4.94 -3.15
C GLU A 60 -6.36 -5.85 -3.27
N ASN A 61 -7.46 -5.26 -3.73
CA ASN A 61 -8.74 -5.93 -3.90
C ASN A 61 -9.13 -6.15 -5.36
N GLN A 62 -8.23 -5.76 -6.28
CA GLN A 62 -8.29 -5.96 -7.72
C GLN A 62 -9.43 -5.21 -8.42
N THR A 63 -9.99 -4.19 -7.79
CA THR A 63 -11.04 -3.35 -8.38
C THR A 63 -11.13 -1.98 -7.71
N THR A 64 -11.63 -0.95 -8.40
CA THR A 64 -11.93 0.32 -7.72
C THR A 64 -13.27 0.22 -7.00
N ALA A 65 -13.28 -0.45 -5.84
CA ALA A 65 -14.50 -0.88 -5.14
C ALA A 65 -15.47 0.28 -4.83
N MET A 66 -14.96 1.38 -4.26
CA MET A 66 -15.79 2.49 -3.76
C MET A 66 -16.52 3.27 -4.86
N THR A 67 -16.02 3.23 -6.10
CA THR A 67 -16.60 4.01 -7.20
C THR A 67 -17.54 3.20 -8.08
N GLY A 68 -17.78 1.91 -7.78
CA GLY A 68 -18.60 1.04 -8.59
C GLY A 68 -17.82 0.00 -9.40
N HIS A 69 -16.69 -0.47 -8.88
CA HIS A 69 -15.91 -1.59 -9.40
C HIS A 69 -15.25 -1.35 -10.78
N GLN A 70 -14.78 -0.13 -11.01
CA GLN A 70 -14.04 0.22 -12.23
C GLN A 70 -12.74 -0.58 -12.33
N PRO A 71 -12.34 -0.99 -13.55
CA PRO A 71 -11.02 -1.55 -13.78
C PRO A 71 -9.93 -0.51 -13.49
N HIS A 72 -8.75 -0.99 -13.12
CA HIS A 72 -7.52 -0.22 -12.95
C HIS A 72 -6.33 -1.10 -13.37
N PRO A 73 -5.09 -0.59 -13.44
CA PRO A 73 -3.96 -1.33 -14.00
C PRO A 73 -3.61 -2.67 -13.33
N GLY A 74 -4.09 -2.91 -12.10
CA GLY A 74 -3.88 -4.17 -11.36
C GLY A 74 -5.09 -5.10 -11.37
N ALA A 75 -6.17 -4.76 -12.08
CA ALA A 75 -7.33 -5.63 -12.23
C ALA A 75 -6.97 -6.89 -13.07
N PRO A 76 -7.65 -8.03 -12.87
CA PRO A 76 -7.44 -9.27 -13.63
C PRO A 76 -8.07 -9.16 -15.03
N VAL A 77 -7.64 -8.18 -15.81
CA VAL A 77 -8.01 -8.00 -17.21
C VAL A 77 -6.92 -8.57 -18.11
N GLU A 78 -7.28 -8.99 -19.32
CA GLU A 78 -6.35 -9.40 -20.38
C GLU A 78 -5.77 -8.14 -21.06
N PRO A 79 -4.44 -8.04 -21.26
CA PRO A 79 -3.38 -8.90 -20.71
C PRO A 79 -3.20 -8.64 -19.20
N ASN A 80 -2.81 -9.70 -18.46
CA ASN A 80 -2.66 -9.72 -16.99
C ASN A 80 -2.29 -8.36 -16.36
N GLY A 81 -3.04 -7.96 -15.34
CA GLY A 81 -2.78 -6.73 -14.58
C GLY A 81 -1.37 -6.65 -13.99
N ILE A 82 -0.90 -5.41 -13.82
CA ILE A 82 0.43 -5.12 -13.30
C ILE A 82 0.52 -5.53 -11.82
N LYS A 83 1.53 -6.31 -11.48
CA LYS A 83 1.77 -6.73 -10.09
C LYS A 83 2.39 -5.59 -9.27
N ILE A 84 1.71 -5.23 -8.18
CA ILE A 84 2.16 -4.16 -7.28
C ILE A 84 3.52 -4.49 -6.67
N GLU A 85 3.82 -5.76 -6.36
CA GLU A 85 5.13 -6.19 -5.84
C GLU A 85 6.28 -5.79 -6.74
N GLU A 86 6.10 -5.91 -8.06
CA GLU A 86 7.15 -5.64 -9.04
C GLU A 86 7.43 -4.14 -9.09
N ILE A 87 6.39 -3.31 -9.09
CA ILE A 87 6.53 -1.84 -8.99
C ILE A 87 7.21 -1.45 -7.69
N VAL A 88 6.74 -1.98 -6.55
CA VAL A 88 7.26 -1.64 -5.23
C VAL A 88 8.75 -1.99 -5.11
N LYS A 89 9.15 -3.18 -5.61
CA LYS A 89 10.56 -3.59 -5.67
C LYS A 89 11.37 -2.69 -6.61
N ALA A 90 10.83 -2.37 -7.79
CA ALA A 90 11.47 -1.46 -8.74
C ALA A 90 11.67 -0.04 -8.19
N CYS A 91 10.78 0.43 -7.30
CA CYS A 91 10.94 1.68 -6.56
C CYS A 91 12.04 1.63 -5.47
N GLY A 92 12.72 0.49 -5.27
CA GLY A 92 13.83 0.34 -4.33
C GLY A 92 13.44 -0.09 -2.91
N VAL A 93 12.20 -0.53 -2.69
CA VAL A 93 11.77 -1.07 -1.39
C VAL A 93 12.33 -2.48 -1.21
N LYS A 94 13.14 -2.67 -0.17
CA LYS A 94 13.71 -3.99 0.18
C LYS A 94 12.76 -4.85 1.01
N ASN A 95 11.93 -4.22 1.82
CA ASN A 95 11.02 -4.87 2.76
C ASN A 95 9.62 -4.95 2.15
N VAL A 96 9.34 -6.01 1.40
CA VAL A 96 8.05 -6.22 0.75
C VAL A 96 7.52 -7.59 1.15
N ARG A 97 6.27 -7.66 1.60
CA ARG A 97 5.58 -8.94 1.82
C ARG A 97 4.14 -8.86 1.34
N THR A 98 3.74 -9.87 0.58
CA THR A 98 2.34 -10.05 0.16
C THR A 98 1.70 -11.08 1.06
N ILE A 99 0.56 -10.75 1.64
CA ILE A 99 -0.17 -11.60 2.58
C ILE A 99 -1.67 -11.49 2.33
N ASP A 100 -2.41 -12.56 2.60
CA ASP A 100 -3.87 -12.50 2.72
C ASP A 100 -4.21 -12.08 4.15
N GLN A 101 -4.86 -10.93 4.31
CA GLN A 101 -5.18 -10.34 5.60
C GLN A 101 -6.14 -11.18 6.46
N ILE A 102 -6.77 -12.23 5.92
CA ILE A 102 -7.57 -13.16 6.74
C ILE A 102 -6.69 -13.96 7.71
N ASN A 103 -5.41 -14.17 7.36
CA ASN A 103 -4.43 -14.73 8.28
C ASN A 103 -3.96 -13.63 9.25
N GLN A 104 -4.78 -13.35 10.26
CA GLN A 104 -4.54 -12.27 11.22
C GLN A 104 -3.22 -12.46 11.98
N GLU A 105 -2.85 -13.69 12.29
CA GLU A 105 -1.59 -13.99 13.00
C GLU A 105 -0.38 -13.56 12.16
N GLU A 106 -0.34 -13.97 10.88
CA GLU A 106 0.71 -13.57 9.95
C GLU A 106 0.72 -12.06 9.68
N PHE A 107 -0.47 -11.46 9.56
CA PHE A 107 -0.62 -10.01 9.36
C PHE A 107 -0.04 -9.22 10.53
N VAL A 108 -0.45 -9.54 11.77
CA VAL A 108 0.05 -8.88 12.97
C VAL A 108 1.55 -9.10 13.15
N LYS A 109 2.05 -10.32 12.90
CA LYS A 109 3.48 -10.63 12.94
C LYS A 109 4.27 -9.77 11.95
N THR A 110 3.80 -9.67 10.71
CA THR A 110 4.46 -8.90 9.65
C THR A 110 4.44 -7.39 9.95
N VAL A 111 3.32 -6.86 10.45
CA VAL A 111 3.22 -5.45 10.88
C VAL A 111 4.25 -5.15 11.96
N LYS A 112 4.34 -5.98 13.01
CA LYS A 112 5.33 -5.81 14.09
C LYS A 112 6.77 -5.87 13.57
N GLU A 113 7.07 -6.84 12.71
CA GLU A 113 8.39 -6.98 12.09
C GLU A 113 8.77 -5.72 11.29
N PHE A 114 7.87 -5.21 10.45
CA PHE A 114 8.16 -4.10 9.55
C PHE A 114 8.15 -2.73 10.27
N LEU A 115 7.40 -2.61 11.36
CA LEU A 115 7.44 -1.42 12.22
C LEU A 115 8.81 -1.22 12.87
N ALA A 116 9.51 -2.31 13.22
CA ALA A 116 10.85 -2.25 13.80
C ALA A 116 11.95 -1.84 12.80
N LYS A 117 11.65 -1.82 11.49
CA LYS A 117 12.65 -1.51 10.45
C LYS A 117 12.87 -0.01 10.29
N GLU A 118 14.11 0.37 10.01
CA GLU A 118 14.51 1.76 9.77
C GLU A 118 14.43 2.19 8.30
N GLU A 119 14.02 1.29 7.41
CA GLU A 119 13.79 1.56 5.99
C GLU A 119 12.29 1.52 5.64
N VAL A 120 11.94 2.00 4.43
CA VAL A 120 10.59 1.85 3.88
C VAL A 120 10.21 0.37 3.87
N SER A 121 8.99 0.08 4.34
CA SER A 121 8.43 -1.27 4.32
C SER A 121 7.03 -1.26 3.74
N VAL A 122 6.71 -2.26 2.94
CA VAL A 122 5.43 -2.37 2.22
C VAL A 122 4.81 -3.74 2.46
N ILE A 123 3.59 -3.75 2.97
CA ILE A 123 2.73 -4.94 3.02
C ILE A 123 1.70 -4.82 1.91
N ILE A 124 1.58 -5.83 1.06
CA ILE A 124 0.51 -5.94 0.07
C ILE A 124 -0.52 -6.92 0.64
N ALA A 125 -1.61 -6.37 1.15
CA ALA A 125 -2.74 -7.12 1.66
C ALA A 125 -3.63 -7.51 0.47
N ARG A 126 -3.38 -8.68 -0.10
CA ARG A 126 -4.02 -9.16 -1.33
C ARG A 126 -5.22 -10.01 -0.97
N ARG A 127 -6.41 -9.52 -1.33
CA ARG A 127 -7.64 -10.32 -1.29
C ARG A 127 -8.69 -9.71 -2.22
N PRO A 128 -9.16 -10.43 -3.24
CA PRO A 128 -10.20 -9.93 -4.14
C PRO A 128 -11.43 -9.41 -3.41
N CYS A 129 -12.02 -8.33 -3.92
CA CYS A 129 -13.27 -7.80 -3.39
C CYS A 129 -14.38 -8.86 -3.48
N ILE A 130 -15.08 -9.12 -2.37
CA ILE A 130 -16.16 -10.12 -2.30
C ILE A 130 -17.31 -9.86 -3.30
N PHE A 131 -17.50 -8.61 -3.72
CA PHE A 131 -18.56 -8.22 -4.65
C PHE A 131 -18.16 -8.43 -6.12
N VAL A 132 -16.86 -8.55 -6.41
CA VAL A 132 -16.34 -8.85 -7.76
C VAL A 132 -15.98 -10.32 -7.89
N ALA A 133 -15.49 -10.96 -6.82
CA ALA A 133 -15.14 -12.38 -6.79
C ALA A 133 -16.35 -13.34 -6.89
N LYS A 134 -17.58 -12.83 -6.74
CA LYS A 134 -18.83 -13.61 -6.81
C LYS A 134 -19.49 -13.62 -8.20
N LYS A 135 -18.80 -13.14 -9.25
CA LYS A 135 -19.29 -13.25 -10.63
C LYS A 135 -18.79 -14.52 -11.30
#